data_AF-A0A256JSU8-F1
#
_entry.id   AF-A0A256JSU8-F1
#
_cell.length_a   1.000
_cell.length_b   1.000
_cell.length_c   1.000
_cell.angle_alpha   90.00
_cell.angle_beta   90.00
_cell.angle_gamma   90.00
#
_symmetry.space_group_name_H-M   'P 1'
#
loop_
_entity.id
_entity.type
_entity.pdbx_description
1 polymer ?
#
loop_
_entity_poly.entity_id
_entity_poly.type
_entity_poly.pdbx_seq_one_letter_code
_entity_poly.pdbx_strand_id
1 'polypeptide(L)'
;MHVGIAVNPVAGMGGRVGLKGTDGKVTEAVERGAEPRAPDRARRMLERLAAVEPDAAVSVAADPMGESVVRGAGFDPARVVDPFDGEPPASTATTAAHTAAVVRAFAGIDGGGGTGARGDATAPADPVDLVLFVGGDGTAADVAAALEGTDVPMLGVPAGVKVYSSVFAVSPEDAAEVAASFSRTERREVMDIDEDAYREGEVHPELRGVAHVPVADDLQSSKQTASGTVESLAEGVAADIRERDGEGVAFVLGPGSTVGAIKDELGFEPSPIGVDVWRDGEVVVRDATEAEILGALGEENVIVVSPIGGQGFVFGRGNPQVSPAVIRRCDLRIVASRAKLDDVRALRVDTDDPALDEELAGWVRVRVGKFETRMMKIV
;
A
#
# COMPACT_ATOMS: atom_id res chain seq x y z
N MET A 1 -15.84 7.53 20.29
CA MET A 1 -15.61 6.23 19.61
C MET A 1 -14.47 5.49 20.31
N HIS A 2 -14.50 4.15 20.33
CA HIS A 2 -13.43 3.29 20.84
C HIS A 2 -12.79 2.48 19.71
N VAL A 3 -11.53 2.75 19.39
CA VAL A 3 -10.79 2.07 18.32
C VAL A 3 -9.75 1.10 18.88
N GLY A 4 -9.59 -0.06 18.26
CA GLY A 4 -8.50 -0.99 18.50
C GLY A 4 -7.41 -0.88 17.43
N ILE A 5 -6.18 -0.55 17.82
CA ILE A 5 -5.04 -0.38 16.90
C ILE A 5 -4.15 -1.62 16.92
N ALA A 6 -3.98 -2.25 15.76
CA ALA A 6 -3.09 -3.40 15.56
C ALA A 6 -2.06 -3.09 14.47
N VAL A 7 -0.79 -2.94 14.84
CA VAL A 7 0.29 -2.71 13.86
C VAL A 7 1.02 -4.03 13.62
N ASN A 8 1.09 -4.49 12.38
CA ASN A 8 2.00 -5.56 11.98
C ASN A 8 3.37 -4.92 11.65
N PRO A 9 4.39 -5.04 12.51
CA PRO A 9 5.62 -4.25 12.37
C PRO A 9 6.44 -4.62 11.12
N VAL A 10 6.32 -5.84 10.61
CA VAL A 10 7.05 -6.29 9.41
C VAL A 10 6.37 -5.92 8.10
N ALA A 11 5.13 -5.42 8.16
CA ALA A 11 4.38 -5.13 6.95
C ALA A 11 5.02 -3.98 6.15
N GLY A 12 5.05 -4.16 4.82
CA GLY A 12 5.54 -3.16 3.88
C GLY A 12 7.04 -3.17 3.60
N MET A 13 7.84 -4.01 4.28
CA MET A 13 9.30 -4.07 4.11
C MET A 13 9.73 -4.57 2.72
N GLY A 14 9.00 -5.52 2.13
CA GLY A 14 9.42 -6.20 0.90
C GLY A 14 9.34 -5.36 -0.38
N GLY A 15 8.61 -4.25 -0.34
CA GLY A 15 8.37 -3.41 -1.52
C GLY A 15 9.64 -2.79 -2.09
N ARG A 16 10.37 -2.00 -1.28
CA ARG A 16 11.55 -1.22 -1.71
C ARG A 16 12.72 -2.11 -2.14
N VAL A 17 12.80 -3.32 -1.60
CA VAL A 17 13.83 -4.34 -1.88
C VAL A 17 13.43 -5.34 -2.97
N GLY A 18 12.35 -5.07 -3.71
CA GLY A 18 11.93 -5.88 -4.86
C GLY A 18 11.33 -7.24 -4.52
N LEU A 19 11.07 -7.55 -3.25
CA LEU A 19 10.48 -8.82 -2.82
C LEU A 19 8.97 -8.91 -3.04
N LYS A 20 8.31 -7.77 -3.34
CA LYS A 20 6.88 -7.61 -3.65
C LYS A 20 5.93 -7.87 -2.46
N GLY A 21 6.46 -8.41 -1.37
CA GLY A 21 5.83 -8.65 -0.09
C GLY A 21 6.83 -9.25 0.90
N THR A 22 6.38 -9.54 2.11
CA THR A 22 7.24 -10.01 3.23
C THR A 22 6.84 -11.36 3.77
N ASP A 23 5.79 -11.96 3.23
CA ASP A 23 5.22 -13.18 3.76
C ASP A 23 6.23 -14.33 3.54
N GLY A 24 6.70 -14.91 4.65
CA GLY A 24 7.77 -15.91 4.65
C GLY A 24 9.17 -15.39 4.27
N LYS A 25 9.33 -14.09 3.98
CA LYS A 25 10.58 -13.49 3.43
C LYS A 25 11.16 -12.37 4.29
N VAL A 26 10.74 -12.24 5.55
CA VAL A 26 11.24 -11.19 6.46
C VAL A 26 12.77 -11.20 6.58
N THR A 27 13.39 -12.37 6.75
CA THR A 27 14.86 -12.49 6.82
C THR A 27 15.53 -11.97 5.55
N GLU A 28 15.05 -12.40 4.38
CA GLU A 28 15.58 -11.95 3.09
C GLU A 28 15.38 -10.43 2.89
N ALA A 29 14.25 -9.88 3.34
CA ALA A 29 13.99 -8.44 3.28
C ALA A 29 15.00 -7.65 4.11
N VAL A 30 15.28 -8.12 5.34
CA VAL A 30 16.28 -7.50 6.22
C VAL A 30 17.69 -7.61 5.62
N GLU A 31 18.06 -8.77 5.06
CA GLU A 31 19.36 -8.95 4.39
C GLU A 31 19.54 -8.01 3.18
N ARG A 32 18.44 -7.66 2.49
CA ARG A 32 18.43 -6.67 1.40
C ARG A 32 18.33 -5.22 1.89
N GLY A 33 18.40 -4.98 3.21
CA GLY A 33 18.37 -3.64 3.80
C GLY A 33 16.98 -3.03 3.94
N ALA A 34 15.92 -3.83 3.95
CA ALA A 34 14.57 -3.32 4.18
C ALA A 34 14.38 -2.81 5.62
N GLU A 35 13.68 -1.70 5.76
CA GLU A 35 13.28 -1.13 7.06
C GLU A 35 11.76 -1.24 7.25
N PRO A 36 11.28 -1.46 8.50
CA PRO A 36 9.86 -1.42 8.85
C PRO A 36 9.18 -0.11 8.43
N ARG A 37 8.07 -0.22 7.66
CA ARG A 37 7.27 0.96 7.22
C ARG A 37 5.99 1.12 8.02
N ALA A 38 5.43 0.03 8.52
CA ALA A 38 4.17 0.05 9.25
C ALA A 38 4.15 1.01 10.47
N PRO A 39 5.22 1.12 11.29
CA PRO A 39 5.20 2.04 12.44
C PRO A 39 5.03 3.52 12.06
N ASP A 40 5.71 3.98 11.00
CA ASP A 40 5.58 5.38 10.56
C ASP A 40 4.19 5.66 9.95
N ARG A 41 3.62 4.70 9.22
CA ARG A 41 2.25 4.83 8.73
C ARG A 41 1.22 4.83 9.85
N ALA A 42 1.42 3.99 10.87
CA ALA A 42 0.59 4.01 12.07
C ALA A 42 0.66 5.39 12.72
N ARG A 43 1.85 5.98 12.86
CA ARG A 43 2.05 7.34 13.38
C ARG A 43 1.27 8.37 12.57
N ARG A 44 1.40 8.38 11.24
CA ARG A 44 0.67 9.32 10.35
C ARG A 44 -0.85 9.22 10.53
N MET A 45 -1.39 8.01 10.55
CA MET A 45 -2.82 7.77 10.81
C MET A 45 -3.22 8.28 12.20
N LEU A 46 -2.44 7.98 13.24
CA LEU A 46 -2.75 8.37 14.61
C LEU A 46 -2.65 9.88 14.84
N GLU A 47 -1.67 10.56 14.23
CA GLU A 47 -1.57 12.02 14.25
C GLU A 47 -2.78 12.68 13.60
N ARG A 48 -3.26 12.14 12.47
CA ARG A 48 -4.50 12.64 11.86
C ARG A 48 -5.71 12.36 12.75
N LEU A 49 -5.80 11.16 13.32
CA LEU A 49 -6.89 10.77 14.21
C LEU A 49 -6.95 11.68 15.44
N ALA A 50 -5.82 11.98 16.07
CA ALA A 50 -5.74 12.91 17.20
C ALA A 50 -6.21 14.33 16.82
N ALA A 51 -6.02 14.75 15.57
CA ALA A 51 -6.47 16.05 15.08
C ALA A 51 -7.98 16.10 14.79
N VAL A 52 -8.58 15.00 14.31
CA VAL A 52 -10.00 14.98 13.89
C VAL A 52 -10.94 14.42 14.96
N GLU A 53 -10.46 13.54 15.84
CA GLU A 53 -11.21 12.90 16.94
C GLU A 53 -10.29 12.76 18.18
N PRO A 54 -9.94 13.87 18.85
CA PRO A 54 -9.00 13.88 20.00
C PRO A 54 -9.50 13.10 21.21
N ASP A 55 -10.83 12.93 21.35
CA ASP A 55 -11.46 12.23 22.47
C ASP A 55 -11.67 10.73 22.20
N ALA A 56 -11.10 10.19 21.11
CA ALA A 56 -11.17 8.76 20.82
C ALA A 56 -10.54 7.93 21.96
N ALA A 57 -11.28 6.93 22.46
CA ALA A 57 -10.69 5.90 23.30
C ALA A 57 -9.87 4.95 22.41
N VAL A 58 -8.65 4.63 22.82
CA VAL A 58 -7.74 3.78 22.04
C VAL A 58 -7.34 2.54 22.83
N SER A 59 -7.64 1.35 22.29
CA SER A 59 -6.98 0.10 22.66
C SER A 59 -5.82 -0.15 21.70
N VAL A 60 -4.70 -0.69 22.16
CA VAL A 60 -3.53 -0.98 21.32
C VAL A 60 -2.86 -2.29 21.73
N ALA A 61 -2.14 -2.93 20.81
CA ALA A 61 -1.22 -4.02 21.15
C ALA A 61 0.05 -3.50 21.85
N ALA A 62 0.58 -4.28 22.79
CA ALA A 62 1.88 -4.02 23.41
C ALA A 62 3.00 -3.95 22.36
N ASP A 63 4.07 -3.23 22.67
CA ASP A 63 5.23 -3.17 21.78
C ASP A 63 5.82 -4.57 21.52
N PRO A 64 6.28 -4.85 20.29
CA PRO A 64 6.53 -3.89 19.20
C PRO A 64 5.32 -3.59 18.28
N MET A 65 4.09 -3.98 18.65
CA MET A 65 2.90 -3.92 17.78
C MET A 65 2.07 -2.63 17.87
N GLY A 66 2.64 -1.55 18.42
CA GLY A 66 2.10 -0.18 18.26
C GLY A 66 1.94 0.65 19.52
N GLU A 67 2.17 0.10 20.73
CA GLU A 67 1.99 0.84 21.99
C GLU A 67 2.76 2.17 22.01
N SER A 68 4.06 2.14 21.71
CA SER A 68 4.89 3.36 21.67
C SER A 68 4.40 4.36 20.63
N VAL A 69 3.86 3.89 19.50
CA VAL A 69 3.35 4.76 18.43
C VAL A 69 2.08 5.49 18.87
N VAL A 70 1.15 4.78 19.52
CA VAL A 70 -0.09 5.36 20.06
C VAL A 70 0.22 6.41 21.12
N ARG A 71 1.11 6.11 22.06
CA ARG A 71 1.54 7.06 23.09
C ARG A 71 2.25 8.27 22.48
N GLY A 72 3.09 8.06 21.47
CA GLY A 72 3.80 9.12 20.75
C GLY A 72 2.86 10.09 20.02
N ALA A 73 1.70 9.62 19.56
CA ALA A 73 0.67 10.44 18.93
C ALA A 73 -0.21 11.23 19.93
N GLY A 74 0.03 11.07 21.24
CA GLY A 74 -0.66 11.83 22.29
C GLY A 74 -1.87 11.12 22.90
N PHE A 75 -2.16 9.88 22.53
CA PHE A 75 -3.18 9.07 23.18
C PHE A 75 -2.64 8.37 24.43
N ASP A 76 -3.40 8.38 25.52
CA ASP A 76 -3.19 7.43 26.60
C ASP A 76 -4.07 6.19 26.32
N PRO A 77 -3.50 5.01 26.04
CA PRO A 77 -4.28 3.84 25.71
C PRO A 77 -5.21 3.46 26.86
N ALA A 78 -6.50 3.40 26.58
CA ALA A 78 -7.49 2.86 27.51
C ALA A 78 -7.14 1.41 27.87
N ARG A 79 -6.58 0.66 26.92
CA ARG A 79 -6.12 -0.71 27.12
C ARG A 79 -4.92 -1.05 26.24
N VAL A 80 -3.95 -1.74 26.82
CA VAL A 80 -2.84 -2.38 26.13
C VAL A 80 -3.03 -3.90 26.21
N VAL A 81 -3.14 -4.56 25.05
CA VAL A 81 -3.23 -6.01 24.91
C VAL A 81 -1.84 -6.57 24.64
N ASP A 82 -1.38 -7.45 25.53
CA ASP A 82 -0.08 -8.12 25.40
C ASP A 82 -0.28 -9.52 24.78
N PRO A 83 0.07 -9.74 23.50
CA PRO A 83 -0.13 -11.02 22.83
C PRO A 83 1.04 -12.00 23.00
N PHE A 84 2.03 -11.66 23.84
CA PHE A 84 3.27 -12.43 23.94
C PHE A 84 3.29 -13.35 25.15
N ASP A 85 3.82 -14.55 24.95
CA ASP A 85 4.17 -15.48 26.03
C ASP A 85 5.61 -15.19 26.50
N GLY A 86 5.77 -14.19 27.38
CA GLY A 86 7.05 -13.86 28.00
C GLY A 86 7.65 -12.53 27.56
N GLU A 87 8.95 -12.51 27.24
CA GLU A 87 9.63 -11.29 26.83
C GLU A 87 9.18 -10.86 25.42
N PRO A 88 8.88 -9.56 25.20
CA PRO A 88 8.46 -9.08 23.89
C PRO A 88 9.49 -9.42 22.81
N PRO A 89 9.06 -9.98 21.67
CA PRO A 89 9.96 -10.32 20.57
C PRO A 89 10.48 -9.05 19.89
N ALA A 90 11.55 -9.19 19.11
CA ALA A 90 11.93 -8.16 18.15
C ALA A 90 10.81 -7.94 17.12
N SER A 91 10.71 -6.73 16.55
CA SER A 91 9.68 -6.38 15.55
C SER A 91 9.65 -7.36 14.37
N THR A 92 10.79 -7.91 13.96
CA THR A 92 10.91 -8.87 12.86
C THR A 92 10.50 -10.30 13.20
N ALA A 93 10.18 -10.58 14.47
CA ALA A 93 9.79 -11.90 14.96
C ALA A 93 8.30 -11.96 15.38
N THR A 94 7.51 -10.93 15.08
CA THR A 94 6.05 -10.97 15.25
C THR A 94 5.41 -11.91 14.24
N THR A 95 4.29 -12.53 14.61
CA THR A 95 3.61 -13.55 13.79
C THR A 95 2.13 -13.23 13.60
N ALA A 96 1.49 -13.88 12.61
CA ALA A 96 0.04 -13.85 12.41
C ALA A 96 -0.75 -14.24 13.69
N ALA A 97 -0.21 -15.15 14.50
CA ALA A 97 -0.83 -15.55 15.75
C ALA A 97 -0.88 -14.40 16.77
N HIS A 98 0.17 -13.56 16.84
CA HIS A 98 0.15 -12.37 17.70
C HIS A 98 -0.91 -11.37 17.22
N THR A 99 -1.03 -11.13 15.90
CA THR A 99 -2.09 -10.29 15.32
C THR A 99 -3.48 -10.82 15.67
N ALA A 100 -3.71 -12.12 15.48
CA ALA A 100 -5.00 -12.75 15.78
C ALA A 100 -5.36 -12.62 17.28
N ALA A 101 -4.40 -12.84 18.18
CA ALA A 101 -4.62 -12.71 19.63
C ALA A 101 -5.06 -11.29 20.02
N VAL A 102 -4.38 -10.26 19.48
CA VAL A 102 -4.76 -8.85 19.70
C VAL A 102 -6.17 -8.58 19.19
N VAL A 103 -6.47 -8.98 17.96
CA VAL A 103 -7.75 -8.68 17.30
C VAL A 103 -8.91 -9.37 18.02
N ARG A 104 -8.73 -10.64 18.42
CA ARG A 104 -9.74 -11.37 19.20
C ARG A 104 -9.99 -10.76 20.57
N ALA A 105 -8.94 -10.24 21.22
CA ALA A 105 -9.09 -9.46 22.44
C ALA A 105 -9.87 -8.17 22.19
N PHE A 106 -9.59 -7.42 21.12
CA PHE A 106 -10.36 -6.23 20.76
C PHE A 106 -11.84 -6.50 20.48
N ALA A 107 -12.15 -7.67 19.93
CA ALA A 107 -13.51 -8.08 19.62
C ALA A 107 -14.24 -8.78 20.80
N GLY A 108 -13.60 -8.90 21.97
CA GLY A 108 -14.19 -9.57 23.13
C GLY A 108 -14.40 -11.07 22.96
N ILE A 109 -13.70 -11.71 22.02
CA ILE A 109 -13.86 -13.13 21.68
C ILE A 109 -13.07 -14.02 22.64
N ASP A 110 -11.97 -13.51 23.22
CA ASP A 110 -11.04 -14.32 24.02
C ASP A 110 -10.85 -13.86 25.47
N GLY A 111 -11.01 -14.83 26.37
CA GLY A 111 -10.33 -14.95 27.66
C GLY A 111 -9.18 -15.96 27.63
N GLY A 112 -8.39 -16.04 26.54
CA GLY A 112 -7.28 -16.99 26.44
C GLY A 112 -6.29 -16.67 25.32
N GLY A 113 -5.09 -16.21 25.69
CA GLY A 113 -3.94 -16.12 24.77
C GLY A 113 -2.91 -15.05 25.12
N GLY A 114 -3.32 -13.96 25.79
CA GLY A 114 -2.42 -12.90 26.27
C GLY A 114 -2.43 -12.80 27.79
N THR A 115 -1.25 -12.80 28.43
CA THR A 115 -1.11 -12.93 29.89
C THR A 115 -1.36 -11.65 30.70
N GLY A 116 -1.76 -10.54 30.08
CA GLY A 116 -2.13 -9.35 30.84
C GLY A 116 -2.59 -8.17 30.00
N ALA A 117 -3.90 -7.94 29.95
CA ALA A 117 -4.40 -6.62 29.61
C ALA A 117 -3.99 -5.64 30.72
N ARG A 118 -3.26 -4.60 30.37
CA ARG A 118 -2.88 -3.50 31.28
C ARG A 118 -3.50 -2.22 30.76
N GLY A 119 -4.15 -1.44 31.63
CA GLY A 119 -4.92 -0.28 31.23
C GLY A 119 -5.69 0.32 32.39
N ASP A 120 -6.42 1.41 32.13
CA ASP A 120 -7.26 2.05 33.13
C ASP A 120 -8.40 1.10 33.55
N ALA A 121 -8.61 0.94 34.85
CA ALA A 121 -9.73 0.18 35.40
C ALA A 121 -11.11 0.77 35.05
N THR A 122 -11.15 1.99 34.49
CA THR A 122 -12.36 2.65 33.96
C THR A 122 -12.53 2.53 32.43
N ALA A 123 -11.64 1.81 31.75
CA ALA A 123 -11.69 1.63 30.30
C ALA A 123 -13.01 0.96 29.83
N PRO A 124 -13.49 1.29 28.61
CA PRO A 124 -14.66 0.62 28.03
C PRO A 124 -14.41 -0.90 27.94
N ALA A 125 -15.43 -1.68 28.28
CA ALA A 125 -15.39 -3.13 28.09
C ALA A 125 -15.37 -3.47 26.59
N ASP A 126 -14.82 -4.64 26.26
CA ASP A 126 -14.97 -5.20 24.91
C ASP A 126 -16.44 -5.35 24.50
N PRO A 127 -16.74 -5.26 23.19
CA PRO A 127 -15.82 -5.06 22.05
C PRO A 127 -15.52 -3.58 21.72
N VAL A 128 -14.42 -3.32 20.99
CA VAL A 128 -14.15 -2.01 20.36
C VAL A 128 -15.17 -1.71 19.25
N ASP A 129 -15.36 -0.42 18.91
CA ASP A 129 -16.24 0.02 17.82
C ASP A 129 -15.65 -0.25 16.42
N LEU A 130 -14.31 -0.27 16.30
CA LEU A 130 -13.58 -0.48 15.05
C LEU A 130 -12.17 -1.00 15.31
N VAL A 131 -11.73 -2.00 14.56
CA VAL A 131 -10.32 -2.42 14.48
C VAL A 131 -9.63 -1.69 13.32
N LEU A 132 -8.67 -0.83 13.65
CA LEU A 132 -7.74 -0.22 12.70
C LEU A 132 -6.45 -1.04 12.69
N PHE A 133 -6.15 -1.68 11.57
CA PHE A 133 -4.92 -2.46 11.44
C PHE A 133 -3.96 -1.82 10.43
N VAL A 134 -2.66 -1.91 10.67
CA VAL A 134 -1.63 -1.42 9.75
C VAL A 134 -0.88 -2.61 9.17
N GLY A 135 -1.08 -2.87 7.88
CA GLY A 135 -0.62 -4.11 7.26
C GLY A 135 -0.78 -4.17 5.74
N GLY A 136 -0.54 -5.36 5.18
CA GLY A 136 -0.86 -5.70 3.78
C GLY A 136 -2.01 -6.71 3.70
N ASP A 137 -2.32 -7.22 2.50
CA ASP A 137 -3.41 -8.18 2.26
C ASP A 137 -3.33 -9.43 3.18
N GLY A 138 -2.14 -9.98 3.45
CA GLY A 138 -1.96 -11.08 4.42
C GLY A 138 -2.38 -10.70 5.85
N THR A 139 -2.04 -9.48 6.30
CA THR A 139 -2.52 -8.97 7.61
C THR A 139 -4.03 -8.76 7.61
N ALA A 140 -4.61 -8.32 6.50
CA ALA A 140 -6.06 -8.21 6.37
C ALA A 140 -6.74 -9.58 6.47
N ALA A 141 -6.14 -10.62 5.89
CA ALA A 141 -6.63 -11.99 6.01
C ALA A 141 -6.58 -12.48 7.48
N ASP A 142 -5.46 -12.24 8.18
CA ASP A 142 -5.32 -12.59 9.61
C ASP A 142 -6.37 -11.90 10.49
N VAL A 143 -6.57 -10.59 10.29
CA VAL A 143 -7.55 -9.80 11.04
C VAL A 143 -8.98 -10.26 10.72
N ALA A 144 -9.29 -10.51 9.45
CA ALA A 144 -10.62 -10.97 9.05
C ALA A 144 -10.96 -12.36 9.60
N ALA A 145 -9.99 -13.28 9.60
CA ALA A 145 -10.13 -14.59 10.23
C ALA A 145 -10.32 -14.48 11.75
N ALA A 146 -9.58 -13.57 12.40
CA ALA A 146 -9.70 -13.33 13.83
C ALA A 146 -11.06 -12.73 14.23
N LEU A 147 -11.70 -11.95 13.36
CA LEU A 147 -13.02 -11.35 13.55
C LEU A 147 -14.18 -12.24 13.10
N GLU A 148 -13.91 -13.45 12.59
CA GLU A 148 -14.95 -14.34 12.08
C GLU A 148 -16.02 -14.62 13.16
N GLY A 149 -17.28 -14.43 12.79
CA GLY A 149 -18.42 -14.58 13.70
C GLY A 149 -18.73 -13.34 14.55
N THR A 150 -18.05 -12.22 14.32
CA THR A 150 -18.36 -10.93 14.96
C THR A 150 -18.83 -9.87 13.97
N ASP A 151 -19.52 -8.85 14.49
CA ASP A 151 -19.94 -7.67 13.74
C ASP A 151 -18.94 -6.49 13.88
N VAL A 152 -17.81 -6.70 14.58
CA VAL A 152 -16.80 -5.66 14.78
C VAL A 152 -16.17 -5.32 13.43
N PRO A 153 -16.25 -4.06 12.97
CA PRO A 153 -15.68 -3.69 11.68
C PRO A 153 -14.16 -3.61 11.74
N MET A 154 -13.54 -3.76 10.58
CA MET A 154 -12.11 -3.54 10.38
C MET A 154 -11.85 -2.55 9.25
N LEU A 155 -10.82 -1.74 9.40
CA LEU A 155 -10.31 -0.85 8.35
C LEU A 155 -8.78 -0.93 8.31
N GLY A 156 -8.25 -1.18 7.12
CA GLY A 156 -6.82 -1.31 6.88
C GLY A 156 -6.17 0.03 6.57
N VAL A 157 -5.06 0.30 7.26
CA VAL A 157 -4.06 1.31 6.88
C VAL A 157 -3.01 0.60 6.03
N PRO A 158 -2.83 0.98 4.76
CA PRO A 158 -1.98 0.25 3.84
C PRO A 158 -0.50 0.41 4.22
N ALA A 159 0.16 -0.62 4.77
CA ALA A 159 1.60 -0.57 5.09
C ALA A 159 2.49 -0.63 3.83
N GLY A 160 1.91 -1.02 2.69
CA GLY A 160 2.61 -1.22 1.43
C GLY A 160 1.66 -1.31 0.23
N VAL A 161 2.04 -2.13 -0.73
CA VAL A 161 1.82 -1.87 -2.17
C VAL A 161 0.63 -2.63 -2.76
N LYS A 162 0.16 -3.65 -2.06
CA LYS A 162 -0.85 -4.60 -2.51
C LYS A 162 -2.06 -4.45 -1.61
N VAL A 163 -3.06 -3.82 -2.18
CA VAL A 163 -4.35 -3.56 -1.57
C VAL A 163 -5.37 -4.00 -2.61
N TYR A 164 -5.46 -5.31 -2.78
CA TYR A 164 -6.51 -5.93 -3.60
C TYR A 164 -7.79 -6.10 -2.80
N SER A 165 -7.63 -6.32 -1.48
CA SER A 165 -8.74 -6.31 -0.56
C SER A 165 -9.41 -4.95 -0.54
N SER A 166 -10.73 -4.96 -0.63
CA SER A 166 -11.57 -3.76 -0.59
C SER A 166 -11.79 -3.23 0.84
N VAL A 167 -10.78 -3.44 1.71
CA VAL A 167 -10.85 -3.22 3.16
C VAL A 167 -9.89 -2.14 3.67
N PHE A 168 -9.13 -1.52 2.78
CA PHE A 168 -8.12 -0.52 3.12
C PHE A 168 -8.54 0.88 2.70
N ALA A 169 -8.19 1.87 3.52
CA ALA A 169 -8.26 3.28 3.16
C ALA A 169 -7.28 3.63 2.05
N VAL A 170 -7.42 4.83 1.46
CA VAL A 170 -6.55 5.35 0.38
C VAL A 170 -5.14 5.64 0.91
N SER A 171 -5.04 6.39 2.00
CA SER A 171 -3.80 6.73 2.72
C SER A 171 -3.96 6.52 4.23
N PRO A 172 -2.88 6.61 5.04
CA PRO A 172 -2.98 6.63 6.50
C PRO A 172 -3.90 7.74 7.04
N GLU A 173 -3.83 8.94 6.47
CA GLU A 173 -4.66 10.07 6.85
C GLU A 173 -6.14 9.82 6.51
N ASP A 174 -6.43 9.27 5.33
CA ASP A 174 -7.80 8.89 4.96
C ASP A 174 -8.37 7.82 5.90
N ALA A 175 -7.54 6.90 6.40
CA ALA A 175 -8.00 5.90 7.36
C ALA A 175 -8.54 6.54 8.65
N ALA A 176 -7.87 7.60 9.12
CA ALA A 176 -8.31 8.36 10.29
C ALA A 176 -9.61 9.13 10.01
N GLU A 177 -9.76 9.74 8.83
CA GLU A 177 -11.00 10.41 8.43
C GLU A 177 -12.17 9.45 8.36
N VAL A 178 -11.97 8.28 7.74
CA VAL A 178 -13.00 7.25 7.66
C VAL A 178 -13.35 6.75 9.06
N ALA A 179 -12.35 6.48 9.92
CA ALA A 179 -12.59 6.06 11.30
C ALA A 179 -13.41 7.10 12.07
N ALA A 180 -13.10 8.39 11.96
CA ALA A 180 -13.79 9.45 12.70
C ALA A 180 -15.22 9.71 12.21
N SER A 181 -15.54 9.41 10.94
CA SER A 181 -16.78 9.87 10.30
C SER A 181 -17.75 8.77 9.87
N PHE A 182 -17.35 7.49 9.85
CA PHE A 182 -18.21 6.44 9.31
C PHE A 182 -19.49 6.25 10.12
N SER A 183 -20.60 6.04 9.41
CA SER A 183 -21.91 5.76 10.02
C SER A 183 -22.52 4.45 9.54
N ARG A 184 -21.87 3.77 8.59
CA ARG A 184 -22.29 2.50 8.02
C ARG A 184 -21.09 1.62 7.69
N THR A 185 -21.32 0.32 7.67
CA THR A 185 -20.35 -0.69 7.24
C THR A 185 -20.95 -1.53 6.13
N GLU A 186 -20.11 -2.06 5.25
CA GLU A 186 -20.49 -3.02 4.22
C GLU A 186 -19.63 -4.27 4.30
N ARG A 187 -20.19 -5.39 3.83
CA ARG A 187 -19.45 -6.63 3.70
C ARG A 187 -18.55 -6.56 2.47
N ARG A 188 -17.25 -6.64 2.68
CA ARG A 188 -16.21 -6.49 1.64
C ARG A 188 -15.33 -7.73 1.59
N GLU A 189 -14.94 -8.11 0.38
CA GLU A 189 -14.07 -9.26 0.13
C GLU A 189 -12.64 -8.95 0.57
N VAL A 190 -12.07 -9.87 1.34
CA VAL A 190 -10.66 -9.91 1.71
C VAL A 190 -9.99 -10.90 0.78
N MET A 191 -9.12 -10.37 -0.07
CA MET A 191 -8.43 -11.10 -1.12
C MET A 191 -6.97 -11.22 -0.75
N ASP A 192 -6.40 -12.40 -0.95
CA ASP A 192 -4.98 -12.64 -0.83
C ASP A 192 -4.43 -13.11 -2.17
N ILE A 193 -3.17 -12.82 -2.44
CA ILE A 193 -2.52 -13.21 -3.68
C ILE A 193 -1.27 -13.98 -3.30
N ASP A 194 -1.14 -15.17 -3.88
CA ASP A 194 0.10 -15.93 -3.84
C ASP A 194 1.25 -15.07 -4.39
N GLU A 195 2.17 -14.69 -3.51
CA GLU A 195 3.29 -13.79 -3.84
C GLU A 195 4.29 -14.42 -4.82
N ASP A 196 4.38 -15.76 -4.84
CA ASP A 196 5.26 -16.50 -5.74
C ASP A 196 4.62 -16.60 -7.13
N ALA A 197 3.33 -16.94 -7.23
CA ALA A 197 2.60 -16.90 -8.50
C ALA A 197 2.55 -15.49 -9.10
N TYR A 198 2.37 -14.47 -8.24
CA TYR A 198 2.41 -13.06 -8.66
C TYR A 198 3.75 -12.69 -9.29
N ARG A 199 4.86 -13.24 -8.78
CA ARG A 199 6.21 -13.00 -9.29
C ARG A 199 6.40 -13.54 -10.70
N GLU A 200 5.73 -14.65 -11.00
CA GLU A 200 5.73 -15.28 -12.33
C GLU A 200 4.78 -14.60 -13.32
N GLY A 201 4.08 -13.53 -12.90
CA GLY A 201 3.16 -12.75 -13.73
C GLY A 201 1.74 -13.31 -13.78
N GLU A 202 1.46 -14.39 -13.05
CA GLU A 202 0.12 -14.96 -12.89
C GLU A 202 -0.55 -14.39 -11.63
N VAL A 203 -1.68 -13.70 -11.79
CA VAL A 203 -2.42 -13.12 -10.66
C VAL A 203 -3.67 -13.94 -10.40
N HIS A 204 -3.58 -14.85 -9.43
CA HIS A 204 -4.72 -15.62 -8.93
C HIS A 204 -5.09 -15.13 -7.52
N PRO A 205 -5.99 -14.14 -7.40
CA PRO A 205 -6.46 -13.70 -6.09
C PRO A 205 -7.39 -14.75 -5.49
N GLU A 206 -7.06 -15.23 -4.30
CA GLU A 206 -7.85 -16.16 -3.50
C GLU A 206 -8.72 -15.38 -2.50
N LEU A 207 -10.01 -15.72 -2.44
CA LEU A 207 -10.90 -15.18 -1.42
C LEU A 207 -10.55 -15.82 -0.07
N ARG A 208 -10.06 -15.00 0.88
CA ARG A 208 -9.75 -15.44 2.25
C ARG A 208 -10.93 -15.28 3.20
N GLY A 209 -11.79 -14.31 2.95
CA GLY A 209 -12.94 -14.06 3.80
C GLY A 209 -13.76 -12.84 3.39
N VAL A 210 -14.75 -12.51 4.20
CA VAL A 210 -15.59 -11.33 4.04
C VAL A 210 -15.66 -10.62 5.39
N ALA A 211 -15.31 -9.34 5.42
CA ALA A 211 -15.27 -8.53 6.64
C ALA A 211 -16.24 -7.34 6.58
N HIS A 212 -16.66 -6.85 7.74
CA HIS A 212 -17.38 -5.58 7.86
C HIS A 212 -16.38 -4.42 7.75
N VAL A 213 -16.56 -3.54 6.78
CA VAL A 213 -15.64 -2.43 6.51
C VAL A 213 -16.40 -1.10 6.52
N PRO A 214 -15.91 -0.07 7.23
CA PRO A 214 -16.44 1.29 7.15
C PRO A 214 -16.49 1.81 5.71
N VAL A 215 -17.60 2.44 5.32
CA VAL A 215 -17.74 3.00 3.97
C VAL A 215 -17.83 4.52 4.04
N ALA A 216 -16.80 5.20 3.57
CA ALA A 216 -16.92 6.57 3.07
C ALA A 216 -17.42 6.52 1.62
N ASP A 217 -18.26 7.48 1.22
CA ASP A 217 -18.81 7.51 -0.15
C ASP A 217 -17.69 7.66 -1.18
N ASP A 218 -17.26 6.54 -1.78
CA ASP A 218 -16.76 6.46 -3.15
C ASP A 218 -16.67 4.99 -3.60
N LEU A 219 -17.61 4.62 -4.48
CA LEU A 219 -17.73 3.27 -5.05
C LEU A 219 -16.57 2.98 -6.01
N GLN A 220 -15.84 1.88 -5.76
CA GLN A 220 -14.82 1.32 -6.65
C GLN A 220 -15.38 0.10 -7.40
N SER A 221 -15.05 -0.03 -8.69
CA SER A 221 -15.54 -1.09 -9.58
C SER A 221 -14.40 -1.98 -10.09
N SER A 222 -14.74 -3.24 -10.31
CA SER A 222 -13.87 -4.34 -10.73
C SER A 222 -13.39 -4.22 -12.20
N LYS A 223 -12.20 -4.77 -12.46
CA LYS A 223 -11.48 -4.74 -13.75
C LYS A 223 -12.31 -5.18 -14.97
N GLN A 224 -12.09 -4.49 -16.10
CA GLN A 224 -12.33 -4.97 -17.47
C GLN A 224 -11.08 -4.71 -18.33
N THR A 225 -10.76 -5.65 -19.21
CA THR A 225 -9.65 -5.60 -20.18
C THR A 225 -10.12 -5.01 -21.52
N ALA A 226 -9.36 -4.07 -22.09
CA ALA A 226 -9.57 -3.56 -23.46
C ALA A 226 -8.22 -3.32 -24.16
N SER A 227 -8.00 -4.07 -25.24
CA SER A 227 -6.70 -4.28 -25.94
C SER A 227 -6.58 -3.53 -27.28
N GLY A 228 -7.19 -2.34 -27.42
CA GLY A 228 -7.18 -1.60 -28.70
C GLY A 228 -6.38 -0.30 -28.71
N THR A 229 -6.23 0.34 -27.55
CA THR A 229 -5.53 1.63 -27.43
C THR A 229 -4.10 1.50 -26.89
N VAL A 230 -3.77 0.34 -26.32
CA VAL A 230 -2.50 0.13 -25.59
C VAL A 230 -1.33 0.05 -26.57
N GLU A 231 -1.53 -0.60 -27.69
CA GLU A 231 -0.52 -0.86 -28.72
C GLU A 231 -0.07 0.45 -29.36
N SER A 232 -1.02 1.29 -29.80
CA SER A 232 -0.71 2.61 -30.38
C SER A 232 -0.06 3.58 -29.38
N LEU A 233 -0.43 3.47 -28.10
CA LEU A 233 0.19 4.22 -27.00
C LEU A 233 1.63 3.74 -26.79
N ALA A 234 1.83 2.42 -26.74
CA ALA A 234 3.13 1.80 -26.53
C ALA A 234 4.11 2.16 -27.66
N GLU A 235 3.69 2.02 -28.91
CA GLU A 235 4.46 2.41 -30.10
C GLU A 235 4.89 3.89 -30.02
N GLY A 236 3.95 4.79 -29.70
CA GLY A 236 4.23 6.22 -29.59
C GLY A 236 5.21 6.55 -28.46
N VAL A 237 5.01 5.98 -27.28
CA VAL A 237 5.88 6.26 -26.12
C VAL A 237 7.26 5.65 -26.33
N ALA A 238 7.36 4.44 -26.89
CA ALA A 238 8.66 3.82 -27.19
C ALA A 238 9.43 4.60 -28.28
N ALA A 239 8.73 5.15 -29.29
CA ALA A 239 9.35 6.05 -30.26
C ALA A 239 9.89 7.33 -29.60
N ASP A 240 9.08 7.99 -28.75
CA ASP A 240 9.49 9.19 -27.99
C ASP A 240 10.69 8.90 -27.05
N ILE A 241 10.83 7.66 -26.57
CA ILE A 241 11.96 7.21 -25.75
C ILE A 241 13.22 7.03 -26.63
N ARG A 242 13.11 6.33 -27.76
CA ARG A 242 14.22 6.09 -28.69
C ARG A 242 14.75 7.34 -29.38
N GLU A 243 13.90 8.35 -29.57
CA GLU A 243 14.35 9.66 -30.07
C GLU A 243 15.42 10.30 -29.17
N ARG A 244 15.51 9.86 -27.91
CA ARG A 244 16.48 10.32 -26.92
C ARG A 244 17.68 9.37 -26.76
N ASP A 245 17.81 8.36 -27.61
CA ASP A 245 18.97 7.45 -27.60
C ASP A 245 20.25 8.23 -27.88
N GLY A 246 21.27 8.01 -27.05
CA GLY A 246 22.56 8.68 -27.11
C GLY A 246 22.61 9.99 -26.32
N GLU A 247 21.50 10.43 -25.73
CA GLU A 247 21.46 11.56 -24.79
C GLU A 247 21.80 11.15 -23.34
N GLY A 248 21.89 9.85 -23.04
CA GLY A 248 22.22 9.36 -21.69
C GLY A 248 21.07 9.41 -20.69
N VAL A 249 19.83 9.55 -21.17
CA VAL A 249 18.62 9.74 -20.35
C VAL A 249 18.19 8.42 -19.73
N ALA A 250 18.05 8.40 -18.40
CA ALA A 250 17.56 7.22 -17.71
C ALA A 250 16.02 7.18 -17.70
N PHE A 251 15.43 6.12 -18.24
CA PHE A 251 13.99 5.88 -18.18
C PHE A 251 13.67 4.84 -17.11
N VAL A 252 13.00 5.27 -16.04
CA VAL A 252 12.49 4.40 -14.98
C VAL A 252 11.09 3.94 -15.37
N LEU A 253 11.00 2.70 -15.86
CA LEU A 253 9.79 2.11 -16.43
C LEU A 253 9.04 1.30 -15.38
N GLY A 254 7.91 1.84 -14.93
CA GLY A 254 7.07 1.23 -13.90
C GLY A 254 6.45 -0.13 -14.28
N PRO A 255 5.75 -0.78 -13.33
CA PRO A 255 5.13 -2.08 -13.53
C PRO A 255 3.79 -1.98 -14.27
N GLY A 256 3.26 -3.14 -14.68
CA GLY A 256 1.90 -3.30 -15.22
C GLY A 256 1.81 -3.31 -16.74
N SER A 257 0.73 -3.88 -17.26
CA SER A 257 0.59 -4.24 -18.69
C SER A 257 0.76 -3.09 -19.68
N THR A 258 0.33 -1.87 -19.33
CA THR A 258 0.49 -0.71 -20.22
C THR A 258 1.95 -0.31 -20.39
N VAL A 259 2.72 -0.31 -19.30
CA VAL A 259 4.16 -0.06 -19.38
C VAL A 259 4.89 -1.29 -19.91
N GLY A 260 4.40 -2.50 -19.60
CA GLY A 260 4.86 -3.75 -20.19
C GLY A 260 4.86 -3.72 -21.72
N ALA A 261 3.77 -3.27 -22.35
CA ALA A 261 3.71 -3.11 -23.80
C ALA A 261 4.74 -2.10 -24.34
N ILE A 262 5.08 -1.05 -23.58
CA ILE A 262 6.15 -0.11 -23.95
C ILE A 262 7.51 -0.82 -23.88
N LYS A 263 7.76 -1.63 -22.84
CA LYS A 263 8.99 -2.41 -22.66
C LYS A 263 9.17 -3.44 -23.78
N ASP A 264 8.09 -4.15 -24.13
CA ASP A 264 8.05 -5.08 -25.27
C ASP A 264 8.40 -4.36 -26.56
N GLU A 265 7.78 -3.19 -26.80
CA GLU A 265 8.07 -2.37 -27.97
C GLU A 265 9.51 -1.86 -27.98
N LEU A 266 10.10 -1.54 -26.83
CA LEU A 266 11.53 -1.18 -26.69
C LEU A 266 12.47 -2.35 -26.99
N GLY A 267 11.95 -3.58 -27.07
CA GLY A 267 12.69 -4.77 -27.51
C GLY A 267 13.20 -5.65 -26.38
N PHE A 268 12.66 -5.53 -25.17
CA PHE A 268 13.02 -6.39 -24.05
C PHE A 268 11.80 -6.93 -23.32
N GLU A 269 11.94 -8.14 -22.78
CA GLU A 269 10.88 -8.77 -22.01
C GLU A 269 10.70 -8.03 -20.67
N PRO A 270 9.48 -7.55 -20.35
CA PRO A 270 9.21 -6.76 -19.16
C PRO A 270 9.32 -7.60 -17.90
N SER A 271 9.74 -6.97 -16.81
CA SER A 271 9.45 -7.49 -15.47
C SER A 271 7.95 -7.24 -15.17
N PRO A 272 7.09 -8.28 -15.06
CA PRO A 272 5.64 -8.10 -15.04
C PRO A 272 5.14 -7.11 -13.97
N ILE A 273 5.81 -7.15 -12.82
CA ILE A 273 5.51 -6.40 -11.60
C ILE A 273 6.73 -5.62 -11.09
N GLY A 274 7.74 -5.47 -11.95
CA GLY A 274 9.01 -4.85 -11.66
C GLY A 274 9.14 -3.44 -12.22
N VAL A 275 10.11 -2.72 -11.68
CA VAL A 275 10.55 -1.44 -12.22
C VAL A 275 11.84 -1.71 -12.97
N ASP A 276 11.88 -1.41 -14.26
CA ASP A 276 13.08 -1.60 -15.08
C ASP A 276 13.68 -0.24 -15.38
N VAL A 277 15.00 -0.14 -15.44
CA VAL A 277 15.72 1.08 -15.83
C VAL A 277 16.31 0.86 -17.22
N TRP A 278 15.93 1.70 -18.16
CA TRP A 278 16.37 1.65 -19.55
C TRP A 278 17.15 2.92 -19.91
N ARG A 279 18.20 2.80 -20.72
CA ARG A 279 19.00 3.92 -21.22
C ARG A 279 19.71 3.51 -22.51
N ASP A 280 19.68 4.39 -23.51
CA ASP A 280 20.45 4.28 -24.76
C ASP A 280 20.36 2.90 -25.44
N GLY A 281 19.15 2.37 -25.60
CA GLY A 281 18.90 1.07 -26.23
C GLY A 281 19.03 -0.15 -25.31
N GLU A 282 19.47 0.01 -24.06
CA GLU A 282 19.78 -1.10 -23.16
C GLU A 282 19.00 -1.06 -21.84
N VAL A 283 18.72 -2.23 -21.28
CA VAL A 283 18.20 -2.36 -19.91
C VAL A 283 19.37 -2.31 -18.93
N VAL A 284 19.53 -1.18 -18.26
CA VAL A 284 20.58 -0.94 -17.26
C VAL A 284 20.35 -1.77 -16.00
N VAL A 285 19.10 -1.85 -15.56
CA VAL A 285 18.69 -2.68 -14.42
C VAL A 285 17.31 -3.28 -14.69
N ARG A 286 17.16 -4.58 -14.45
CA ARG A 286 15.90 -5.32 -14.57
C ARG A 286 15.35 -5.65 -13.18
N ASP A 287 14.05 -5.44 -12.97
CA ASP A 287 13.35 -5.59 -11.68
C ASP A 287 14.08 -4.92 -10.50
N ALA A 288 14.42 -3.66 -10.70
CA ALA A 288 15.26 -2.88 -9.82
C ALA A 288 14.63 -2.64 -8.43
N THR A 289 15.48 -2.70 -7.41
CA THR A 289 15.26 -2.12 -6.08
C THR A 289 15.41 -0.60 -6.10
N GLU A 290 14.95 0.08 -5.04
CA GLU A 290 15.15 1.52 -4.90
C GLU A 290 16.62 1.94 -5.05
N ALA A 291 17.53 1.23 -4.38
CA ALA A 291 18.95 1.54 -4.39
C ALA A 291 19.57 1.38 -5.79
N GLU A 292 19.17 0.35 -6.53
CA GLU A 292 19.61 0.15 -7.91
C GLU A 292 19.04 1.21 -8.85
N ILE A 293 17.78 1.62 -8.68
CA ILE A 293 17.20 2.73 -9.45
C ILE A 293 18.03 4.00 -9.21
N LEU A 294 18.25 4.38 -7.95
CA LEU A 294 19.01 5.58 -7.58
C LEU A 294 20.45 5.55 -8.13
N GLY A 295 21.09 4.38 -8.12
CA GLY A 295 22.43 4.16 -8.69
C GLY A 295 22.46 4.19 -10.21
N ALA A 296 21.35 3.85 -10.87
CA ALA A 296 21.19 3.88 -12.32
C ALA A 296 20.60 5.18 -12.87
N LEU A 297 20.35 6.21 -12.03
CA LEU A 297 19.95 7.54 -12.49
C LEU A 297 21.15 8.29 -13.10
N GLY A 298 20.89 9.09 -14.13
CA GLY A 298 21.85 9.96 -14.82
C GLY A 298 21.64 11.44 -14.48
N GLU A 299 22.14 12.31 -15.36
CA GLU A 299 21.90 13.75 -15.30
C GLU A 299 20.44 14.09 -15.56
N GLU A 300 19.82 13.40 -16.53
CA GLU A 300 18.40 13.51 -16.85
C GLU A 300 17.70 12.17 -16.71
N ASN A 301 16.52 12.19 -16.09
CA ASN A 301 15.78 10.99 -15.74
C ASN A 301 14.28 11.19 -15.97
N VAL A 302 13.59 10.16 -16.45
CA VAL A 302 12.16 10.19 -16.71
C VAL A 302 11.50 8.95 -16.13
N ILE A 303 10.49 9.13 -15.30
CA ILE A 303 9.63 8.05 -14.83
C ILE A 303 8.48 7.87 -15.81
N VAL A 304 8.26 6.64 -16.27
CA VAL A 304 7.09 6.26 -17.08
C VAL A 304 6.23 5.29 -16.27
N VAL A 305 5.05 5.74 -15.86
CA VAL A 305 4.14 4.96 -15.00
C VAL A 305 2.72 4.98 -15.54
N SER A 306 1.98 3.90 -15.27
CA SER A 306 0.54 3.83 -15.51
C SER A 306 -0.19 3.82 -14.18
N PRO A 307 -1.35 4.49 -14.07
CA PRO A 307 -2.19 4.34 -12.90
C PRO A 307 -2.69 2.89 -12.78
N ILE A 308 -2.96 2.47 -11.54
CA ILE A 308 -3.67 1.21 -11.27
C ILE A 308 -5.13 1.39 -11.69
N GLY A 309 -5.63 0.50 -12.57
CA GLY A 309 -7.00 0.56 -13.09
C GLY A 309 -8.06 0.52 -11.98
N GLY A 310 -9.11 1.32 -12.11
CA GLY A 310 -10.19 1.47 -11.12
C GLY A 310 -9.78 2.23 -9.84
N GLN A 311 -8.50 2.25 -9.47
CA GLN A 311 -8.02 2.92 -8.26
C GLN A 311 -7.38 4.28 -8.51
N GLY A 312 -6.76 4.49 -9.66
CA GLY A 312 -6.12 5.76 -10.05
C GLY A 312 -4.76 6.02 -9.41
N PHE A 313 -4.23 5.12 -8.58
CA PHE A 313 -2.90 5.31 -7.97
C PHE A 313 -1.78 5.30 -9.00
N VAL A 314 -0.96 6.35 -9.00
CA VAL A 314 0.22 6.53 -9.86
C VAL A 314 1.50 6.13 -9.11
N PHE A 315 1.58 6.44 -7.82
CA PHE A 315 2.70 6.14 -6.94
C PHE A 315 2.26 5.52 -5.61
N GLY A 316 3.19 4.89 -4.92
CA GLY A 316 2.99 4.23 -3.63
C GLY A 316 2.47 2.81 -3.77
N ARG A 317 1.34 2.65 -4.46
CA ARG A 317 0.74 1.35 -4.77
C ARG A 317 1.24 0.82 -6.11
N GLY A 318 1.49 -0.49 -6.16
CA GLY A 318 2.13 -1.17 -7.29
C GLY A 318 3.65 -0.96 -7.45
N ASN A 319 4.24 0.16 -7.02
CA ASN A 319 5.59 0.60 -7.43
C ASN A 319 6.43 1.30 -6.34
N PRO A 320 6.62 0.71 -5.14
CA PRO A 320 7.33 1.32 -4.00
C PRO A 320 8.80 1.62 -4.27
N GLN A 321 9.41 0.96 -5.26
CA GLN A 321 10.82 1.18 -5.63
C GLN A 321 10.99 2.58 -6.24
N VAL A 322 9.91 3.18 -6.75
CA VAL A 322 9.87 4.57 -7.20
C VAL A 322 9.57 5.47 -5.99
N SER A 323 10.55 5.54 -5.08
CA SER A 323 10.45 6.25 -3.80
C SER A 323 10.49 7.78 -3.98
N PRO A 324 10.23 8.57 -2.92
CA PRO A 324 10.39 10.03 -2.97
C PRO A 324 11.76 10.49 -3.45
N ALA A 325 12.83 9.75 -3.12
CA ALA A 325 14.18 10.07 -3.56
C ALA A 325 14.37 9.87 -5.08
N VAL A 326 13.67 8.89 -5.66
CA VAL A 326 13.64 8.67 -7.11
C VAL A 326 12.76 9.72 -7.79
N ILE A 327 11.54 9.94 -7.29
CA ILE A 327 10.56 10.87 -7.90
C ILE A 327 11.14 12.27 -8.03
N ARG A 328 11.79 12.80 -6.98
CA ARG A 328 12.37 14.15 -7.00
C ARG A 328 13.49 14.37 -8.02
N ARG A 329 14.06 13.29 -8.56
CA ARG A 329 15.18 13.34 -9.52
C ARG A 329 14.73 13.09 -10.97
N CYS A 330 13.44 12.92 -11.21
CA CYS A 330 12.90 12.48 -12.48
C CYS A 330 11.72 13.34 -12.94
N ASP A 331 11.63 13.56 -14.24
CA ASP A 331 10.40 14.07 -14.85
C ASP A 331 9.33 12.97 -14.90
N LEU A 332 8.07 13.35 -14.68
CA LEU A 332 6.96 12.42 -14.64
C LEU A 332 6.22 12.32 -15.98
N ARG A 333 6.16 11.10 -16.55
CA ARG A 333 5.28 10.76 -17.68
C ARG A 333 4.26 9.70 -17.27
N ILE A 334 3.00 10.11 -17.20
CA ILE A 334 1.88 9.20 -16.91
C ILE A 334 1.28 8.70 -18.23
N VAL A 335 1.16 7.39 -18.37
CA VAL A 335 0.61 6.71 -19.56
C VAL A 335 -0.56 5.82 -19.17
N ALA A 336 -1.67 5.82 -19.91
CA ALA A 336 -2.80 4.95 -19.63
C ALA A 336 -3.64 4.71 -20.89
N SER A 337 -4.22 3.53 -21.07
CA SER A 337 -5.25 3.36 -22.09
C SER A 337 -6.47 4.24 -21.80
N ARG A 338 -7.20 4.63 -22.84
CA ARG A 338 -8.45 5.40 -22.68
C ARG A 338 -9.44 4.67 -21.77
N ALA A 339 -9.66 3.39 -22.05
CA ALA A 339 -10.53 2.54 -21.24
C ALA A 339 -10.13 2.51 -19.75
N LYS A 340 -8.82 2.49 -19.45
CA LYS A 340 -8.34 2.52 -18.06
C LYS A 340 -8.65 3.84 -17.36
N LEU A 341 -8.72 4.96 -18.09
CA LEU A 341 -9.06 6.27 -17.52
C LEU A 341 -10.56 6.53 -17.46
N ASP A 342 -11.38 5.82 -18.21
CA ASP A 342 -12.84 6.02 -18.21
C ASP A 342 -13.46 5.65 -16.85
N ASP A 343 -12.86 4.70 -16.15
CA ASP A 343 -13.27 4.26 -14.81
C ASP A 343 -12.49 4.96 -13.67
N VAL A 344 -11.62 5.92 -14.00
CA VAL A 344 -10.77 6.62 -13.02
C VAL A 344 -11.22 8.07 -12.91
N ARG A 345 -11.87 8.41 -11.79
CA ARG A 345 -12.33 9.79 -11.52
C ARG A 345 -11.18 10.77 -11.32
N ALA A 346 -10.15 10.35 -10.59
CA ALA A 346 -8.96 11.12 -10.28
C ALA A 346 -7.76 10.19 -10.12
N LEU A 347 -6.57 10.74 -10.33
CA LEU A 347 -5.32 10.07 -10.03
C LEU A 347 -4.99 10.26 -8.54
N ARG A 348 -4.26 9.31 -7.96
CA ARG A 348 -3.91 9.32 -6.53
C ARG A 348 -2.42 9.04 -6.36
N VAL A 349 -1.83 9.58 -5.30
CA VAL A 349 -0.45 9.33 -4.89
C VAL A 349 -0.41 9.05 -3.40
N ASP A 350 0.51 8.18 -2.97
CA ASP A 350 0.85 7.94 -1.57
C ASP A 350 2.33 7.58 -1.52
N THR A 351 3.20 8.59 -1.62
CA THR A 351 4.64 8.40 -1.83
C THR A 351 5.42 8.08 -0.56
N ASP A 352 4.75 7.97 0.60
CA ASP A 352 5.33 8.01 1.95
C ASP A 352 5.89 9.39 2.35
N ASP A 353 5.61 10.44 1.57
CA ASP A 353 6.12 11.78 1.81
C ASP A 353 4.99 12.79 1.55
N PRO A 354 4.26 13.23 2.59
CA PRO A 354 3.10 14.11 2.43
C PRO A 354 3.41 15.43 1.71
N ALA A 355 4.62 15.97 1.86
CA ALA A 355 5.02 17.19 1.16
C ALA A 355 5.17 16.91 -0.34
N LEU A 356 5.75 15.78 -0.71
CA LEU A 356 5.82 15.36 -2.11
C LEU A 356 4.43 15.05 -2.68
N ASP A 357 3.54 14.42 -1.91
CA ASP A 357 2.17 14.16 -2.33
C ASP A 357 1.42 15.48 -2.65
N GLU A 358 1.62 16.52 -1.83
CA GLU A 358 1.07 17.87 -2.04
C GLU A 358 1.70 18.58 -3.25
N GLU A 359 3.01 18.41 -3.49
CA GLU A 359 3.71 18.90 -4.68
C GLU A 359 3.20 18.24 -5.98
N LEU A 360 2.86 16.95 -5.93
CA LEU A 360 2.32 16.19 -7.07
C LEU A 360 0.84 16.49 -7.33
N ALA A 361 0.11 17.00 -6.34
CA ALA A 361 -1.32 17.28 -6.47
C ALA A 361 -1.59 18.36 -7.52
N GLY A 362 -2.69 18.20 -8.26
CA GLY A 362 -3.11 19.14 -9.30
C GLY A 362 -3.31 18.51 -10.67
N TRP A 363 -3.40 19.37 -11.69
CA TRP A 363 -3.77 18.95 -13.04
C TRP A 363 -2.55 18.48 -13.84
N VAL A 364 -2.59 17.23 -14.31
CA VAL A 364 -1.53 16.58 -15.06
C VAL A 364 -2.01 16.06 -16.41
N ARG A 365 -1.09 15.97 -17.37
CA ARG A 365 -1.34 15.36 -18.68
C ARG A 365 -1.05 13.86 -18.62
N VAL A 366 -2.01 13.04 -18.99
CA VAL A 366 -1.84 11.59 -19.18
C VAL A 366 -1.82 11.27 -20.67
N ARG A 367 -0.79 10.57 -21.16
CA ARG A 367 -0.72 10.09 -22.54
C ARG A 367 -1.66 8.90 -22.72
N VAL A 368 -2.56 8.98 -23.70
CA VAL A 368 -3.63 7.98 -23.93
C VAL A 368 -3.63 7.31 -25.29
N GLY A 369 -2.73 7.74 -26.18
CA GLY A 369 -2.54 7.19 -27.51
C GLY A 369 -1.21 7.63 -28.08
N LYS A 370 -1.01 7.43 -29.39
CA LYS A 370 0.27 7.73 -30.05
C LYS A 370 0.71 9.18 -29.90
N PHE A 371 -0.22 10.14 -29.93
CA PHE A 371 0.05 11.58 -29.73
C PHE A 371 -0.90 12.26 -28.73
N GLU A 372 -1.93 11.56 -28.29
CA GLU A 372 -3.08 12.15 -27.60
C GLU A 372 -2.88 12.19 -26.09
N THR A 373 -3.31 13.28 -25.46
CA THR A 373 -3.26 13.42 -24.00
C THR A 373 -4.63 13.77 -23.44
N ARG A 374 -4.88 13.33 -22.21
CA ARG A 374 -6.07 13.67 -21.40
C ARG A 374 -5.62 14.36 -20.13
N MET A 375 -6.28 15.45 -19.76
CA MET A 375 -6.06 16.10 -18.47
C MET A 375 -6.75 15.31 -17.37
N MET A 376 -6.01 15.00 -16.32
CA MET A 376 -6.49 14.34 -15.11
C MET A 376 -6.01 15.14 -13.90
N LYS A 377 -6.71 15.02 -12.78
CA LYS A 377 -6.29 15.64 -11.52
C LYS A 377 -5.69 14.57 -10.60
N ILE A 378 -4.50 14.83 -10.06
CA ILE A 378 -3.97 14.14 -8.87
C ILE A 378 -4.62 14.80 -7.66
N VAL A 379 -5.28 13.97 -6.84
CA VAL A 379 -5.95 14.37 -5.60
C VAL A 379 -5.28 13.78 -4.37
#